data_AF-A0A838PJW4-F1
#
_entry.id   AF-A0A838PJW4-F1
#
_cell.length_a   1.000
_cell.length_b   1.000
_cell.length_c   1.000
_cell.angle_alpha   90.00
_cell.angle_beta   90.00
_cell.angle_gamma   90.00
#
_symmetry.space_group_name_H-M   'P 1'
#
loop_
_entity.id
_entity.type
_entity.pdbx_description
1 polymer ?
#
loop_
_entity_poly.entity_id
_entity_poly.type
_entity_poly.pdbx_seq_one_letter_code
_entity_poly.pdbx_strand_id
1 'polypeptide(L)'
;MQEVTVSALISAPREELFDFVVDLSNRPSYADHYLKDFRLARANPVGKGAAARFLLDAPVFSERGELSIVEANRPRRIVEEGRVGRLGRSRLVAVYDFTAEAGGSTRVELTTYGEPKTVLDRFKQRGAHRWMRRQTKKALERLRKIFEEPGGEERARVGIAGEEPWRAPRFGAHVPPREKTPAAE
;
A
#
# COMPACT_ATOMS: atom_id res chain seq x y z
N MET A 1 -20.29 9.71 4.36
CA MET A 1 -19.25 8.97 3.64
C MET A 1 -18.78 9.85 2.49
N GLN A 2 -17.47 10.02 2.30
CA GLN A 2 -16.95 10.75 1.14
C GLN A 2 -16.26 9.75 0.20
N GLU A 3 -16.55 9.87 -1.09
CA GLU A 3 -16.04 9.01 -2.15
C GLU A 3 -15.13 9.81 -3.07
N VAL A 4 -14.01 9.22 -3.46
CA VAL A 4 -13.09 9.74 -4.48
C VAL A 4 -12.94 8.66 -5.54
N THR A 5 -13.28 8.97 -6.78
CA THR A 5 -12.92 8.11 -7.91
C THR A 5 -11.87 8.79 -8.78
N VAL A 6 -10.83 8.03 -9.11
CA VAL A 6 -9.82 8.39 -10.11
C VAL A 6 -9.66 7.23 -11.07
N SER A 7 -9.31 7.53 -12.33
CA SER A 7 -9.14 6.51 -13.35
C SER A 7 -7.89 6.77 -14.19
N ALA A 8 -7.29 5.71 -14.70
CA ALA A 8 -6.24 5.78 -15.73
C ALA A 8 -6.49 4.72 -16.81
N LEU A 9 -6.15 5.06 -18.06
CA LEU A 9 -6.06 4.09 -19.15
C LEU A 9 -4.59 3.64 -19.24
N ILE A 10 -4.36 2.34 -19.20
CA ILE A 10 -3.02 1.75 -19.18
C ILE A 10 -2.90 0.76 -20.32
N SER A 11 -1.85 0.87 -21.13
CA SER A 11 -1.58 -0.05 -22.24
C SER A 11 -1.01 -1.39 -21.76
N ALA A 12 -1.83 -2.18 -21.06
CA ALA A 12 -1.50 -3.52 -20.62
C ALA A 12 -2.75 -4.40 -20.49
N PRO A 13 -2.61 -5.74 -20.64
CA PRO A 13 -3.69 -6.68 -20.40
C PRO A 13 -4.22 -6.55 -18.97
N ARG A 14 -5.55 -6.64 -18.87
CA ARG A 14 -6.30 -6.53 -17.61
C ARG A 14 -5.80 -7.53 -16.56
N GLU A 15 -5.49 -8.74 -17.00
CA GLU A 15 -5.01 -9.85 -16.19
C GLU A 15 -3.67 -9.52 -15.52
N GLU A 16 -2.73 -8.94 -16.27
CA GLU A 16 -1.41 -8.56 -15.76
C GLU A 16 -1.50 -7.39 -14.77
N LEU A 17 -2.33 -6.39 -15.06
CA LEU A 17 -2.58 -5.27 -14.16
C LEU A 17 -3.23 -5.74 -12.86
N PHE A 18 -4.22 -6.62 -12.96
CA PHE A 18 -4.86 -7.21 -11.79
C PHE A 18 -3.83 -7.97 -10.94
N ASP A 19 -3.06 -8.87 -11.57
CA ASP A 19 -2.08 -9.71 -10.87
C ASP A 19 -0.98 -8.86 -10.20
N PHE A 20 -0.61 -7.74 -10.82
CA PHE A 20 0.33 -6.80 -10.23
C PHE A 20 -0.23 -6.05 -9.02
N VAL A 21 -1.46 -5.53 -9.12
CA VAL A 21 -2.09 -4.71 -8.07
C VAL A 21 -2.54 -5.56 -6.88
N VAL A 22 -2.98 -6.80 -7.11
CA VAL A 22 -3.46 -7.71 -6.07
C VAL A 22 -2.32 -8.29 -5.21
N ASP A 23 -1.08 -8.17 -5.68
CA ASP A 23 0.12 -8.44 -4.89
C ASP A 23 0.56 -7.17 -4.14
N LEU A 24 0.32 -7.15 -2.83
CA LEU A 24 0.66 -6.01 -1.98
C LEU A 24 2.17 -5.75 -1.90
N SER A 25 3.03 -6.71 -2.25
CA SER A 25 4.47 -6.49 -2.30
C SER A 25 4.85 -5.49 -3.40
N ASN A 26 4.03 -5.35 -4.44
CA ASN A 26 4.25 -4.36 -5.50
C ASN A 26 3.79 -2.95 -5.10
N ARG A 27 3.02 -2.78 -4.02
CA ARG A 27 2.40 -1.49 -3.66
C ARG A 27 3.40 -0.32 -3.61
N PRO A 28 4.61 -0.47 -3.05
CA PRO A 28 5.56 0.65 -2.99
C PRO A 28 6.08 1.11 -4.35
N SER A 29 6.04 0.25 -5.38
CA SER A 29 6.50 0.65 -6.73
C SER A 29 5.69 1.81 -7.33
N TYR A 30 4.44 2.00 -6.89
CA TYR A 30 3.58 3.09 -7.39
C TYR A 30 2.96 3.97 -6.30
N ALA A 31 3.07 3.60 -5.02
CA ALA A 31 2.42 4.33 -3.92
C ALA A 31 3.37 4.84 -2.80
N ASP A 32 4.68 4.64 -2.92
CA ASP A 32 5.67 5.07 -1.92
C ASP A 32 5.75 6.59 -1.68
N HIS A 33 5.19 7.41 -2.58
CA HIS A 33 5.19 8.87 -2.43
C HIS A 33 4.28 9.37 -1.31
N TYR A 34 3.36 8.54 -0.83
CA TYR A 34 2.44 8.89 0.27
C TYR A 34 2.16 7.74 1.26
N LEU A 35 2.53 6.50 0.91
CA LEU A 35 2.54 5.35 1.81
C LEU A 35 3.99 5.03 2.20
N LYS A 36 4.44 5.58 3.32
CA LYS A 36 5.78 5.36 3.88
C LYS A 36 5.80 4.12 4.78
N ASP A 37 7.00 3.62 5.10
CA ASP A 37 7.19 2.45 5.97
C ASP A 37 6.31 1.25 5.60
N PHE A 38 6.09 1.03 4.31
CA PHE A 38 5.20 -0.03 3.83
C PHE A 38 5.82 -1.40 4.13
N ARG A 39 5.09 -2.23 4.87
CA ARG A 39 5.52 -3.59 5.25
C ARG A 39 4.35 -4.55 5.19
N LEU A 40 4.61 -5.77 4.73
CA LEU A 40 3.61 -6.83 4.71
C LEU A 40 3.25 -7.24 6.14
N ALA A 41 1.96 -7.30 6.45
CA ALA A 41 1.45 -7.71 7.76
C ALA A 41 1.17 -9.22 7.83
N ARG A 42 1.25 -9.93 6.70
CA ARG A 42 1.06 -11.38 6.55
C ARG A 42 2.09 -11.93 5.57
N ALA A 43 2.40 -13.23 5.70
CA ALA A 43 3.38 -13.90 4.83
C ALA A 43 2.89 -14.04 3.38
N ASN A 44 1.59 -14.25 3.16
CA ASN A 44 1.00 -14.22 1.83
C ASN A 44 0.70 -12.76 1.43
N PRO A 45 1.38 -12.19 0.42
CA PRO A 45 1.15 -10.82 -0.02
C PRO A 45 0.06 -10.70 -1.10
N VAL A 46 -0.47 -11.81 -1.62
CA VAL A 46 -1.32 -11.83 -2.81
C VAL A 46 -2.76 -12.24 -2.48
N GLY A 47 -3.73 -11.52 -3.04
CA GLY A 47 -5.13 -11.92 -3.03
C GLY A 47 -5.85 -11.70 -1.69
N LYS A 48 -7.04 -12.28 -1.56
CA LYS A 48 -7.87 -12.13 -0.36
C LYS A 48 -7.12 -12.59 0.90
N GLY A 49 -7.12 -11.75 1.93
CA GLY A 49 -6.42 -11.97 3.19
C GLY A 49 -4.99 -11.43 3.23
N ALA A 50 -4.41 -11.03 2.09
CA ALA A 50 -3.17 -10.26 2.08
C ALA A 50 -3.37 -8.94 2.84
N ALA A 51 -2.38 -8.56 3.63
CA ALA A 51 -2.46 -7.36 4.44
C ALA A 51 -1.10 -6.66 4.55
N ALA A 52 -1.12 -5.35 4.75
CA ALA A 52 0.07 -4.53 4.90
C ALA A 52 -0.15 -3.38 5.88
N ARG A 53 0.93 -2.92 6.50
CA ARG A 53 0.99 -1.74 7.36
C ARG A 53 1.82 -0.67 6.69
N PHE A 54 1.46 0.58 6.94
CA PHE A 54 2.10 1.74 6.34
C PHE A 54 1.92 2.97 7.23
N LEU A 55 2.67 4.01 6.91
CA LEU A 55 2.51 5.36 7.41
C LEU A 55 1.92 6.22 6.28
N LEU A 56 0.71 6.73 6.49
CA LEU A 56 0.09 7.67 5.56
C LEU A 56 0.69 9.05 5.81
N ASP A 57 1.53 9.51 4.89
CA ASP A 57 2.31 10.73 5.04
C ASP A 57 1.63 11.91 4.34
N ALA A 58 0.78 12.64 5.06
CA ALA A 58 0.12 13.83 4.56
C ALA A 58 0.81 15.11 5.09
N PRO A 59 0.76 16.25 4.36
CA PRO A 59 1.50 17.46 4.73
C PRO A 59 1.19 18.04 6.12
N VAL A 60 0.02 17.73 6.68
CA VAL A 60 -0.47 18.28 7.96
C VAL A 60 -0.67 17.18 9.01
N PHE A 61 -0.55 15.90 8.63
CA PHE A 61 -0.69 14.78 9.55
C PHE A 61 0.00 13.53 8.99
N SER A 62 0.65 12.79 9.87
CA SER A 62 1.19 11.47 9.57
C SER A 62 0.49 10.46 10.46
N GLU A 63 -0.18 9.47 9.86
CA GLU A 63 -1.01 8.51 10.59
C GLU A 63 -0.68 7.09 10.16
N ARG A 64 -0.48 6.19 11.13
CA ARG A 64 -0.27 4.76 10.82
C ARG A 64 -1.56 4.14 10.32
N GLY A 65 -1.41 3.26 9.34
CA GLY A 65 -2.49 2.52 8.73
C GLY A 65 -2.18 1.03 8.59
N GLU A 66 -3.24 0.25 8.54
CA GLU A 66 -3.23 -1.13 8.09
C GLU A 66 -4.28 -1.27 6.99
N LEU A 67 -3.99 -2.07 5.96
CA LEU A 67 -4.95 -2.48 4.94
C LEU A 67 -4.95 -3.99 4.78
N SER A 68 -6.08 -4.53 4.31
CA SER A 68 -6.23 -5.91 3.91
C SER A 68 -7.11 -6.03 2.69
N ILE A 69 -6.77 -6.95 1.78
CA ILE A 69 -7.63 -7.33 0.66
C ILE A 69 -8.75 -8.21 1.19
N VAL A 70 -10.00 -7.74 1.09
CA VAL A 70 -11.20 -8.48 1.54
C VAL A 70 -11.88 -9.22 0.39
N GLU A 71 -11.70 -8.75 -0.84
CA GLU A 71 -12.23 -9.34 -2.06
C GLU A 71 -11.18 -9.24 -3.18
N ALA A 72 -11.01 -10.31 -3.95
CA ALA A 72 -10.15 -10.35 -5.12
C ALA A 72 -10.80 -11.23 -6.19
N ASN A 73 -11.52 -10.60 -7.10
CA ASN A 73 -12.24 -11.25 -8.20
C ASN A 73 -11.48 -11.05 -9.49
N ARG A 74 -10.54 -11.98 -9.77
CA ARG A 74 -9.69 -11.91 -10.96
C ARG A 74 -10.52 -12.05 -12.24
N PRO A 75 -10.28 -11.23 -13.29
CA PRO A 75 -9.35 -10.10 -13.34
C PRO A 75 -10.06 -8.74 -13.25
N ARG A 76 -11.24 -8.68 -12.61
CA ARG A 76 -12.18 -7.55 -12.71
C ARG A 76 -12.09 -6.59 -11.53
N ARG A 77 -11.93 -7.09 -10.29
CA ARG A 77 -12.19 -6.28 -9.10
C ARG A 77 -11.35 -6.68 -7.89
N ILE A 78 -10.85 -5.68 -7.16
CA ILE A 78 -10.18 -5.84 -5.87
C ILE A 78 -10.84 -4.90 -4.88
N VAL A 79 -11.16 -5.38 -3.68
CA VAL A 79 -11.65 -4.56 -2.58
C VAL A 79 -10.66 -4.66 -1.42
N GLU A 80 -10.18 -3.50 -1.00
CA GLU A 80 -9.30 -3.31 0.14
C GLU A 80 -10.05 -2.59 1.25
N GLU A 81 -9.90 -3.09 2.47
CA GLU A 81 -10.31 -2.37 3.68
C GLU A 81 -9.09 -1.91 4.44
N GLY A 82 -9.10 -0.63 4.81
CA GLY A 82 -8.07 0.02 5.58
C GLY A 82 -8.59 0.58 6.89
N ARG A 83 -7.70 0.66 7.86
CA ARG A 83 -7.89 1.39 9.11
C ARG A 83 -6.72 2.33 9.29
N VAL A 84 -6.99 3.61 9.51
CA VAL A 84 -5.96 4.64 9.69
C VAL A 84 -6.16 5.41 11.00
N GLY A 85 -5.03 5.85 11.55
CA GLY A 85 -4.94 6.66 12.75
C GLY A 85 -4.84 5.88 14.05
N ARG A 86 -4.69 6.60 15.17
CA ARG A 86 -4.58 6.00 16.51
C ARG A 86 -5.70 4.98 16.75
N LEU A 87 -5.31 3.73 17.07
CA LEU A 87 -6.19 2.58 17.28
C LEU A 87 -7.08 2.20 16.07
N GLY A 88 -6.72 2.57 14.84
CA GLY A 88 -7.50 2.25 13.64
C GLY A 88 -8.85 2.96 13.59
N ARG A 89 -8.91 4.18 14.15
CA ARG A 89 -10.15 4.92 14.35
C ARG A 89 -10.91 5.22 13.05
N SER A 90 -10.24 5.44 11.92
CA SER A 90 -10.89 5.81 10.67
C SER A 90 -10.88 4.65 9.69
N ARG A 91 -12.04 4.32 9.11
CA ARG A 91 -12.18 3.28 8.08
C ARG A 91 -11.94 3.89 6.70
N LEU A 92 -11.15 3.19 5.90
CA LEU A 92 -10.91 3.44 4.50
C LEU A 92 -11.38 2.20 3.72
N VAL A 93 -12.02 2.38 2.59
CA VAL A 93 -12.24 1.29 1.63
C VAL A 93 -11.68 1.75 0.29
N ALA A 94 -10.90 0.91 -0.39
CA ALA A 94 -10.42 1.16 -1.73
C ALA A 94 -10.91 0.04 -2.64
N VAL A 95 -11.54 0.41 -3.75
CA VAL A 95 -12.07 -0.51 -4.76
C VAL A 95 -11.33 -0.24 -6.06
N TYR A 96 -10.66 -1.27 -6.57
CA TYR A 96 -10.11 -1.25 -7.92
C TYR A 96 -11.06 -2.00 -8.84
N ASP A 97 -11.48 -1.36 -9.93
CA ASP A 97 -12.21 -1.98 -11.02
C ASP A 97 -11.38 -1.90 -12.31
N PHE A 98 -11.21 -3.04 -12.98
CA PHE A 98 -10.38 -3.20 -14.19
C PHE A 98 -11.29 -3.48 -15.38
N THR A 99 -11.43 -2.52 -16.29
CA THR A 99 -12.28 -2.64 -17.48
C THR A 99 -11.37 -2.80 -18.70
N ALA A 100 -11.51 -3.92 -19.42
CA ALA A 100 -10.80 -4.10 -20.69
C ALA A 100 -11.34 -3.10 -21.71
N GLU A 101 -10.42 -2.45 -22.43
CA GLU A 101 -10.70 -1.45 -23.46
C GLU A 101 -10.08 -1.92 -24.80
N ALA A 102 -10.38 -1.22 -25.89
CA ALA A 102 -9.83 -1.58 -27.19
C ALA A 102 -8.29 -1.51 -27.21
N GLY A 103 -7.66 -2.27 -28.12
CA GLY A 103 -6.22 -2.24 -28.34
C GLY A 103 -5.37 -2.87 -27.23
N GLY A 104 -5.94 -3.78 -26.42
CA GLY A 104 -5.21 -4.43 -25.32
C GLY A 104 -4.93 -3.50 -24.14
N SER A 105 -5.64 -2.38 -24.07
CA SER A 105 -5.56 -1.44 -22.95
C SER A 105 -6.59 -1.75 -21.88
N THR A 106 -6.36 -1.26 -20.67
CA THR A 106 -7.24 -1.44 -19.52
C THR A 106 -7.49 -0.11 -18.84
N ARG A 107 -8.76 0.22 -18.63
CA ARG A 107 -9.16 1.30 -17.73
C ARG A 107 -9.17 0.78 -16.31
N VAL A 108 -8.31 1.35 -15.47
CA VAL A 108 -8.26 1.08 -14.03
C VAL A 108 -8.96 2.22 -13.31
N GLU A 109 -10.03 1.92 -12.59
CA GLU A 109 -10.74 2.87 -11.73
C GLU A 109 -10.43 2.53 -10.28
N LEU A 110 -9.98 3.52 -9.52
CA LEU A 110 -9.76 3.43 -8.08
C LEU A 110 -10.75 4.34 -7.37
N THR A 111 -11.65 3.71 -6.63
CA THR A 111 -12.65 4.38 -5.82
C THR A 111 -12.31 4.22 -4.34
N THR A 112 -12.08 5.33 -3.65
CA THR A 112 -11.73 5.36 -2.24
C THR A 112 -12.87 5.96 -1.42
N TYR A 113 -13.37 5.21 -0.44
CA TYR A 113 -14.38 5.63 0.53
C TYR A 113 -13.73 5.93 1.88
N GLY A 114 -14.02 7.11 2.44
CA GLY A 114 -13.62 7.50 3.78
C GLY A 114 -14.84 7.77 4.67
N GLU A 115 -14.86 7.16 5.86
CA GLU A 115 -15.84 7.48 6.90
C GLU A 115 -15.25 8.45 7.95
N PRO A 116 -15.82 9.68 8.07
CA PRO A 116 -15.50 10.59 9.16
C PRO A 116 -16.10 10.05 10.46
N LYS A 117 -15.31 9.89 11.52
CA LYS A 117 -15.88 9.66 12.86
C LYS A 117 -16.15 10.95 13.65
N THR A 118 -15.54 12.08 13.29
CA THR A 118 -15.62 13.33 14.09
C THR A 118 -15.88 14.58 13.24
N VAL A 119 -16.49 15.61 13.83
CA VAL A 119 -16.80 16.90 13.17
C VAL A 119 -15.54 17.73 12.85
N LEU A 120 -14.51 17.68 13.71
CA LEU A 120 -13.19 18.28 13.43
C LEU A 120 -12.47 17.57 12.26
N ASP A 121 -12.65 16.25 12.14
CA ASP A 121 -12.13 15.49 10.99
C ASP A 121 -12.79 15.95 9.68
N ARG A 122 -14.07 16.36 9.70
CA ARG A 122 -14.78 16.85 8.50
C ARG A 122 -14.19 18.13 7.89
N PHE A 123 -13.66 19.05 8.69
CA PHE A 123 -13.02 20.27 8.18
C PHE A 123 -11.64 19.99 7.58
N LYS A 124 -10.83 19.12 8.23
CA LYS A 124 -9.58 18.61 7.65
C LYS A 124 -9.84 17.79 6.38
N GLN A 125 -11.01 17.16 6.26
CA GLN A 125 -11.36 16.26 5.15
C GLN A 125 -11.53 16.92 3.80
N ARG A 126 -11.96 18.18 3.68
CA ARG A 126 -12.02 18.80 2.33
C ARG A 126 -10.61 18.89 1.71
N GLY A 127 -9.62 19.22 2.53
CA GLY A 127 -8.21 19.17 2.14
C GLY A 127 -7.70 17.75 1.95
N ALA A 128 -8.01 16.84 2.88
CA ALA A 128 -7.55 15.45 2.84
C ALA A 128 -8.14 14.66 1.65
N HIS A 129 -9.38 14.93 1.23
CA HIS A 129 -10.03 14.30 0.09
C HIS A 129 -9.40 14.74 -1.23
N ARG A 130 -9.20 16.06 -1.41
CA ARG A 130 -8.48 16.59 -2.58
C ARG A 130 -7.04 16.09 -2.61
N TRP A 131 -6.39 16.00 -1.45
CA TRP A 131 -5.05 15.42 -1.33
C TRP A 131 -5.05 13.93 -1.69
N MET A 132 -5.98 13.13 -1.15
CA MET A 132 -6.13 11.70 -1.46
C MET A 132 -6.36 11.48 -2.95
N ARG A 133 -7.26 12.28 -3.57
CA ARG A 133 -7.48 12.28 -5.02
C ARG A 133 -6.20 12.54 -5.80
N ARG A 134 -5.38 13.49 -5.36
CA ARG A 134 -4.08 13.79 -5.99
C ARG A 134 -3.10 12.63 -5.84
N GLN A 135 -2.99 12.03 -4.65
CA GLN A 135 -2.04 10.95 -4.39
C GLN A 135 -2.43 9.66 -5.12
N THR A 136 -3.70 9.29 -5.10
CA THR A 136 -4.24 8.12 -5.80
C THR A 136 -4.15 8.29 -7.32
N LYS A 137 -4.43 9.49 -7.85
CA LYS A 137 -4.19 9.80 -9.26
C LYS A 137 -2.71 9.61 -9.64
N LYS A 138 -1.80 10.19 -8.86
CA LYS A 138 -0.35 10.03 -9.06
C LYS A 138 0.09 8.56 -8.97
N ALA A 139 -0.56 7.78 -8.09
CA ALA A 139 -0.31 6.35 -7.97
C ALA A 139 -0.72 5.59 -9.24
N LEU A 140 -1.89 5.88 -9.82
CA LEU A 140 -2.29 5.29 -11.11
C LEU A 140 -1.42 5.76 -12.27
N GLU A 141 -0.96 7.02 -12.27
CA GLU A 141 0.00 7.53 -13.26
C GLU A 141 1.34 6.78 -13.17
N ARG A 142 1.83 6.48 -11.96
CA ARG A 142 3.03 5.66 -11.75
C ARG A 142 2.84 4.21 -12.16
N LEU A 143 1.70 3.62 -11.81
CA LEU A 143 1.32 2.27 -12.25
C LEU A 143 1.33 2.20 -13.79
N ARG A 144 0.77 3.20 -14.47
CA ARG A 144 0.81 3.30 -15.92
C ARG A 144 2.25 3.28 -16.47
N LYS A 145 3.16 4.07 -15.89
CA LYS A 145 4.56 4.11 -16.30
C LYS A 145 5.26 2.77 -16.14
N ILE A 146 4.99 2.02 -15.07
CA ILE A 146 5.58 0.69 -14.85
C ILE A 146 5.29 -0.26 -16.03
N PHE A 147 4.10 -0.17 -16.61
CA PHE A 147 3.67 -1.03 -17.71
C PHE A 147 4.03 -0.47 -19.10
N GLU A 148 4.06 0.85 -19.27
CA GLU A 148 4.32 1.50 -20.57
C GLU A 148 5.80 1.80 -20.82
N GLU A 149 6.62 1.91 -19.77
CA GLU A 149 8.06 2.24 -19.85
C GLU A 149 8.91 1.13 -19.18
N PRO A 150 8.95 -0.10 -19.75
CA PRO A 150 9.74 -1.19 -19.19
C PRO A 150 11.24 -0.88 -19.28
N GLY A 151 11.81 -0.32 -18.21
CA GLY A 151 13.24 0.01 -18.09
C GLY A 151 13.61 1.12 -17.09
N GLY A 152 12.63 1.87 -16.58
CA GLY A 152 12.87 2.96 -15.62
C GLY A 152 12.64 2.55 -14.17
N GLU A 153 13.68 2.69 -13.35
CA GLU A 153 13.73 2.59 -11.88
C GLU A 153 13.71 1.18 -11.24
N GLU A 154 14.72 0.93 -10.40
CA GLU A 154 14.91 -0.28 -9.61
C GLU A 154 13.70 -0.50 -8.68
N ARG A 155 13.01 -1.64 -8.83
CA ARG A 155 11.80 -1.97 -8.08
C ARG A 155 12.09 -1.98 -6.58
N ALA A 156 11.47 -1.08 -5.82
CA ALA A 156 11.56 -1.07 -4.36
C ALA A 156 11.08 -2.42 -3.79
N ARG A 157 12.01 -3.24 -3.25
CA ARG A 157 11.71 -4.54 -2.64
C ARG A 157 11.16 -4.35 -1.23
N VAL A 158 10.01 -4.94 -0.93
CA VAL A 158 9.33 -4.79 0.37
C VAL A 158 9.79 -5.85 1.36
N GLY A 159 10.08 -5.44 2.60
CA GLY A 159 10.35 -6.33 3.73
C GLY A 159 9.08 -6.75 4.48
N ILE A 160 9.11 -7.92 5.13
CA ILE A 160 8.01 -8.45 5.94
C ILE A 160 7.99 -7.76 7.32
N ALA A 161 6.83 -7.34 7.82
CA ALA A 161 6.72 -6.74 9.15
C ALA A 161 7.04 -7.77 10.25
N GLY A 162 8.13 -7.55 10.99
CA GLY A 162 8.65 -8.46 12.01
C GLY A 162 10.05 -8.98 11.70
N GLU A 163 10.50 -8.84 10.46
CA GLU A 163 11.87 -9.10 10.04
C GLU A 163 12.60 -7.76 9.89
N GLU A 164 13.48 -7.43 10.84
CA GLU A 164 14.44 -6.33 10.68
C GLU A 164 15.71 -6.94 10.08
N PRO A 165 16.05 -6.71 8.79
CA PRO A 165 17.18 -7.39 8.14
C PRO A 165 18.53 -7.11 8.83
N TRP A 166 18.66 -5.97 9.52
CA TRP A 166 19.84 -5.60 10.29
C TRP A 166 19.90 -6.21 11.70
N ARG A 167 18.81 -6.86 12.15
CA ARG A 167 18.67 -7.50 13.47
C ARG A 167 18.35 -9.00 13.37
N ALA A 168 18.13 -9.54 12.18
CA ALA A 168 18.06 -10.97 11.97
C ALA A 168 19.36 -11.61 12.47
N PRO A 169 19.31 -12.63 13.34
CA PRO A 169 20.48 -13.46 13.61
C PRO A 169 20.97 -13.98 12.27
N ARG A 170 22.17 -13.58 11.85
CA ARG A 170 22.83 -14.22 10.72
C ARG A 170 23.03 -15.67 11.14
N PHE A 171 22.23 -16.58 10.59
CA PHE A 171 22.41 -18.00 10.79
C PHE A 171 23.90 -18.33 10.62
N GLY A 172 24.56 -18.80 11.69
CA GLY A 172 26.00 -19.11 11.72
C GLY A 172 26.92 -18.11 12.42
N ALA A 173 26.45 -16.99 12.99
CA ALA A 173 27.31 -16.12 13.80
C ALA A 173 27.56 -16.74 15.18
N HIS A 174 28.77 -17.27 15.40
CA HIS A 174 29.25 -17.73 16.69
C HIS A 174 29.19 -16.58 17.71
N VAL A 175 28.36 -16.70 18.74
CA VAL A 175 28.42 -15.81 19.90
C VAL A 175 29.63 -16.25 20.73
N PRO A 176 30.70 -15.45 20.89
CA PRO A 176 31.76 -15.83 21.81
C PRO A 176 31.22 -15.79 23.25
N PRO A 177 31.66 -16.69 24.15
CA PRO A 177 31.20 -16.70 25.53
C PRO A 177 31.51 -15.37 26.20
N ARG A 178 30.56 -14.86 26.99
CA ARG A 178 30.76 -13.69 27.84
C ARG A 178 31.86 -14.01 28.86
N GLU A 179 33.03 -13.40 28.72
CA GLU A 179 34.03 -13.39 29.79
C GLU A 179 33.43 -12.66 31.00
N LYS A 180 33.48 -13.34 32.16
CA LYS A 180 33.13 -12.75 33.45
C LYS A 180 34.30 -11.89 33.90
N THR A 181 34.17 -10.56 33.82
CA THR A 181 35.07 -9.67 34.55
C THR A 181 34.80 -9.82 36.05
N PRO A 182 35.81 -10.10 36.90
CA PRO A 182 35.61 -10.22 38.34
C PRO A 182 35.27 -8.85 38.94
N ALA A 183 34.42 -8.88 39.96
CA ALA A 183 34.14 -7.72 40.80
C ALA A 183 35.45 -7.29 41.48
N ALA A 184 35.83 -6.03 41.32
CA ALA A 184 36.84 -5.40 42.15
C ALA A 184 36.15 -4.87 43.42
N GLU A 185 36.78 -5.22 44.55
CA GLU A 185 36.45 -4.85 45.93
C GLU A 185 36.31 -3.34 46.17
#